data_AF-A0A9X2HWJ4-F1
#
_entry.id   AF-A0A9X2HWJ4-F1
#
_cell.length_a   1.000
_cell.length_b   1.000
_cell.length_c   1.000
_cell.angle_alpha   90.00
_cell.angle_beta   90.00
_cell.angle_gamma   90.00
#
_symmetry.space_group_name_H-M   'P 1'
#
loop_
_entity.id
_entity.type
_entity.pdbx_description
1 polymer ?
#
loop_
_entity_poly.entity_id
_entity_poly.type
_entity_poly.pdbx_seq_one_letter_code
_entity_poly.pdbx_strand_id
1 'polypeptide(L)'
;MIHPTTTRPMSRLKIAMWLAAAALLLAPAVAMRFTTEVVWTASDFAFAAILLFGSLTAFELVSRRTPAMAWRLAIGATLLGAVLLVWVNAAVGIDGSEDNPVNLVFYAIAAASLVVAGVLAIKAPRR
;
A
#
# COMPACT_ATOMS: atom_id res chain seq x y z
N MET A 1 33.08 25.59 -8.96
CA MET A 1 31.70 25.70 -9.49
C MET A 1 30.85 24.67 -8.77
N ILE A 2 29.97 25.09 -7.85
CA ILE A 2 29.14 24.20 -7.02
C ILE A 2 27.74 24.18 -7.63
N HIS A 3 27.24 23.02 -8.06
CA HIS A 3 25.84 22.89 -8.47
C HIS A 3 24.96 22.89 -7.21
N PRO A 4 24.01 23.84 -7.05
CA PRO A 4 23.04 23.76 -5.97
C PRO A 4 22.13 22.55 -6.24
N THR A 5 22.22 21.52 -5.40
CA THR A 5 21.23 20.45 -5.32
C THR A 5 19.94 21.07 -4.78
N THR A 6 19.05 21.47 -5.67
CA THR A 6 17.71 21.94 -5.31
C THR A 6 16.91 20.76 -4.79
N THR A 7 16.90 20.56 -3.47
CA THR A 7 15.98 19.63 -2.81
C THR A 7 14.57 20.19 -2.96
N ARG A 8 13.81 19.69 -3.96
CA ARG A 8 12.39 20.04 -4.06
C ARG A 8 11.69 19.57 -2.78
N PRO A 9 10.99 20.46 -2.05
CA PRO A 9 10.27 20.05 -0.86
C PRO A 9 9.22 19.00 -1.22
N MET A 10 9.02 18.03 -0.33
CA MET A 10 7.98 17.01 -0.51
C MET A 10 6.61 17.67 -0.63
N SER A 11 5.79 17.23 -1.59
CA SER A 11 4.46 17.80 -1.76
C SER A 11 3.61 17.53 -0.51
N ARG A 12 2.77 18.50 -0.12
CA ARG A 12 1.90 18.39 1.07
C ARG A 12 1.04 17.12 1.05
N LEU A 13 0.56 16.71 -0.14
CA LEU A 13 -0.20 15.48 -0.32
C LEU A 13 0.61 14.23 0.03
N LYS A 14 1.88 14.15 -0.36
CA LYS A 14 2.73 13.00 0.00
C LYS A 14 2.86 12.89 1.51
N ILE A 15 3.17 14.01 2.17
CA ILE A 15 3.28 14.05 3.64
C ILE A 15 1.97 13.56 4.26
N ALA A 16 0.82 14.03 3.77
CA ALA A 16 -0.48 13.58 4.26
C ALA A 16 -0.70 12.07 4.06
N MET A 17 -0.31 11.49 2.92
CA MET A 17 -0.43 10.05 2.66
C MET A 17 0.43 9.21 3.62
N TRP A 18 1.69 9.62 3.84
CA TRP A 18 2.60 8.93 4.76
C TRP A 18 2.13 9.03 6.21
N LEU A 19 1.65 10.22 6.63
CA LEU A 19 1.05 10.40 7.96
C LEU A 19 -0.24 9.60 8.13
N ALA A 20 -1.09 9.52 7.10
CA ALA A 20 -2.30 8.72 7.14
C ALA A 20 -2.00 7.23 7.31
N ALA A 21 -1.00 6.70 6.59
CA ALA A 21 -0.55 5.33 6.77
C ALA A 21 0.01 5.08 8.19
N ALA A 22 0.81 6.00 8.72
CA ALA A 22 1.33 5.91 10.08
C ALA A 22 0.20 5.96 11.13
N ALA A 23 -0.76 6.88 10.97
CA ALA A 23 -1.91 6.98 11.85
C ALA A 23 -2.78 5.71 11.81
N LEU A 24 -3.00 5.15 10.62
CA LEU A 24 -3.74 3.89 10.45
C LEU A 24 -3.02 2.72 11.13
N LEU A 25 -1.69 2.63 10.99
CA LEU A 25 -0.89 1.60 11.66
C LEU A 25 -0.87 1.76 13.20
N LEU A 26 -0.93 3.00 13.70
CA LEU A 26 -0.98 3.26 15.15
C LEU A 26 -2.36 3.03 15.75
N ALA A 27 -3.43 3.04 14.95
CA ALA A 27 -4.79 2.89 15.45
C ALA A 27 -4.99 1.59 16.28
N PRO A 28 -4.54 0.39 15.85
CA PRO A 28 -4.58 -0.81 16.67
C PRO A 28 -3.78 -0.69 17.97
N ALA A 29 -2.59 -0.09 17.91
CA ALA A 29 -1.75 0.09 19.10
C ALA A 29 -2.42 0.98 20.16
N VAL A 30 -3.12 2.02 19.71
CA VAL A 30 -3.93 2.88 20.58
C VAL A 30 -5.16 2.13 21.09
N ALA A 31 -5.88 1.39 20.22
CA ALA A 31 -7.06 0.63 20.60
C ALA A 31 -6.75 -0.44 21.67
N MET A 32 -5.62 -1.15 21.56
CA MET A 32 -5.12 -2.12 22.54
C MET A 32 -4.88 -1.51 23.94
N ARG A 33 -4.86 -0.19 24.09
CA ARG A 33 -4.80 0.49 25.39
C ARG A 33 -6.15 0.63 26.07
N PHE A 34 -7.24 0.50 25.32
CA PHE A 34 -8.61 0.74 25.79
C PHE A 34 -9.51 -0.49 25.71
N THR A 35 -9.19 -1.48 24.86
CA THR A 35 -10.00 -2.70 24.69
C THR A 35 -9.13 -3.93 24.52
N THR A 36 -9.69 -5.09 24.89
CA THR A 36 -9.13 -6.42 24.63
C THR A 36 -9.65 -7.05 23.33
N GLU A 37 -10.56 -6.37 22.61
CA GLU A 37 -11.12 -6.87 21.35
C GLU A 37 -10.12 -6.79 20.19
N VAL A 38 -9.18 -5.84 20.26
CA VAL A 38 -8.08 -5.72 19.30
C VAL A 38 -6.85 -6.35 19.94
N VAL A 39 -6.32 -7.42 19.35
CA VAL A 39 -5.13 -8.12 19.85
C VAL A 39 -4.15 -8.30 18.71
N TRP A 40 -3.33 -7.28 18.46
CA TRP A 40 -2.28 -7.34 17.43
C TRP A 40 -0.96 -7.80 18.04
N THR A 41 -0.35 -8.79 17.40
CA THR A 41 1.02 -9.23 17.65
C THR A 41 2.03 -8.32 16.93
N ALA A 42 3.31 -8.45 17.27
CA ALA A 42 4.38 -7.73 16.55
C ALA A 42 4.40 -8.06 15.04
N SER A 43 4.06 -9.29 14.66
CA SER A 43 3.94 -9.71 13.27
C SER A 43 2.82 -8.99 12.53
N ASP A 44 1.69 -8.71 13.18
CA ASP A 44 0.56 -8.01 12.55
C ASP A 44 0.94 -6.56 12.24
N PHE A 45 1.63 -5.89 13.16
CA PHE A 45 2.19 -4.56 12.91
C PHE A 45 3.22 -4.58 11.79
N ALA A 46 4.12 -5.55 11.76
CA ALA A 46 5.12 -5.66 10.70
C ALA A 46 4.45 -5.90 9.33
N PHE A 47 3.47 -6.80 9.27
CA PHE A 47 2.70 -7.09 8.07
C PHE A 47 1.97 -5.84 7.55
N ALA A 48 1.20 -5.17 8.42
CA ALA A 48 0.48 -3.96 8.07
C ALA A 48 1.43 -2.82 7.64
N ALA A 49 2.58 -2.66 8.31
CA ALA A 49 3.58 -1.68 7.94
C ALA A 49 4.15 -1.94 6.54
N ILE A 50 4.53 -3.19 6.23
CA ILE A 50 5.03 -3.58 4.91
C ILE A 50 3.95 -3.33 3.85
N LEU A 51 2.70 -3.71 4.13
CA LEU A 51 1.59 -3.53 3.20
C LEU A 51 1.33 -2.05 2.89
N LEU A 52 1.21 -1.20 3.91
CA LEU A 52 0.89 0.22 3.75
C LEU A 52 2.08 1.00 3.17
N PHE A 53 3.24 0.96 3.83
CA PHE A 53 4.40 1.75 3.43
C PHE A 53 5.09 1.19 2.18
N GLY A 54 5.08 -0.13 2.00
CA GLY A 54 5.54 -0.77 0.76
C GLY A 54 4.71 -0.33 -0.43
N SER A 55 3.38 -0.28 -0.27
CA SER A 55 2.46 0.17 -1.34
C SER A 55 2.62 1.66 -1.67
N LEU A 56 2.79 2.53 -0.65
CA LEU A 56 3.11 3.95 -0.86
C LEU A 56 4.45 4.13 -1.59
N THR A 57 5.47 3.37 -1.20
CA THR A 57 6.79 3.39 -1.84
C THR A 57 6.72 2.92 -3.29
N ALA A 58 5.98 1.83 -3.56
CA ALA A 58 5.73 1.33 -4.90
C ALA A 58 5.01 2.37 -5.76
N PHE A 59 3.95 2.99 -5.24
CA PHE A 59 3.24 4.08 -5.94
C PHE A 59 4.19 5.22 -6.30
N GLU A 60 5.04 5.66 -5.37
CA GLU A 60 6.02 6.71 -5.62
C GLU A 60 7.04 6.34 -6.69
N LEU A 61 7.55 5.11 -6.67
CA LEU A 61 8.54 4.64 -7.64
C LEU A 61 7.94 4.56 -9.05
N VAL A 62 6.74 4.00 -9.15
CA VAL A 62 6.08 3.80 -10.44
C VAL A 62 5.58 5.14 -10.99
N SER A 63 4.98 6.00 -10.16
CA SER A 63 4.48 7.31 -10.61
C SER A 63 5.56 8.28 -11.06
N ARG A 64 6.83 8.08 -10.67
CA ARG A 64 7.98 8.83 -11.22
C ARG A 64 8.32 8.43 -12.65
N ARG A 65 7.98 7.20 -13.05
CA ARG A 65 8.30 6.63 -14.37
C ARG A 65 7.22 6.93 -15.42
N THR A 66 6.05 7.39 -14.97
CA THR A 66 4.88 7.53 -15.83
C THR A 66 4.42 8.98 -15.94
N PRO A 67 4.48 9.59 -17.14
CA PRO A 67 4.20 11.01 -17.31
C PRO A 67 2.71 11.35 -17.29
N ALA A 68 1.85 10.47 -17.80
CA ALA A 68 0.42 10.76 -17.95
C ALA A 68 -0.37 10.54 -16.65
N MET A 69 -1.22 11.51 -16.30
CA MET A 69 -2.08 11.45 -15.11
C MET A 69 -2.98 10.22 -15.09
N ALA A 70 -3.57 9.85 -16.23
CA ALA A 70 -4.47 8.68 -16.33
C ALA A 70 -3.79 7.39 -15.86
N TRP A 71 -2.54 7.16 -16.24
CA TRP A 71 -1.78 6.00 -15.79
C TRP A 71 -1.47 6.06 -14.29
N ARG A 72 -1.13 7.23 -13.76
CA ARG A 72 -0.87 7.40 -12.32
C ARG A 72 -2.12 7.09 -11.50
N LEU A 73 -3.29 7.50 -11.97
CA LEU A 73 -4.58 7.16 -11.35
C LEU A 73 -4.87 5.66 -11.43
N ALA A 74 -4.66 5.03 -12.59
CA ALA A 74 -4.87 3.59 -12.76
C ALA A 74 -3.99 2.77 -11.81
N ILE A 75 -2.69 3.05 -11.75
CA ILE A 75 -1.75 2.38 -10.84
C ILE A 75 -2.12 2.64 -9.38
N GLY A 76 -2.51 3.87 -9.04
CA GLY A 76 -2.97 4.21 -7.69
C GLY A 76 -4.21 3.43 -7.28
N ALA A 77 -5.19 3.30 -8.18
CA ALA A 77 -6.40 2.52 -7.96
C ALA A 77 -6.09 1.02 -7.79
N THR A 78 -5.19 0.45 -8.61
CA THR A 78 -4.78 -0.95 -8.47
C THR A 78 -4.07 -1.20 -7.14
N LEU A 79 -3.15 -0.33 -6.74
CA LEU A 79 -2.45 -0.44 -5.46
C LEU A 79 -3.42 -0.33 -4.29
N LEU A 80 -4.34 0.64 -4.32
CA LEU A 80 -5.35 0.80 -3.28
C LEU A 80 -6.25 -0.43 -3.20
N GLY A 81 -6.72 -0.94 -4.34
CA GLY A 81 -7.53 -2.17 -4.41
C GLY A 81 -6.79 -3.39 -3.86
N ALA A 82 -5.51 -3.55 -4.21
CA ALA A 82 -4.68 -4.64 -3.68
C ALA A 82 -4.48 -4.52 -2.16
N VAL A 83 -4.19 -3.31 -1.65
CA VAL A 83 -4.07 -3.07 -0.20
C VAL A 83 -5.36 -3.42 0.51
N LEU A 84 -6.51 -2.94 0.03
CA LEU A 84 -7.81 -3.23 0.65
C LEU A 84 -8.16 -4.72 0.60
N LEU A 85 -7.88 -5.39 -0.54
CA LEU A 85 -8.12 -6.82 -0.68
C LEU A 85 -7.29 -7.62 0.32
N VAL A 86 -5.98 -7.34 0.41
CA VAL A 86 -5.08 -8.01 1.36
C VAL A 86 -5.50 -7.70 2.80
N TRP A 87 -5.85 -6.44 3.09
CA TRP A 87 -6.23 -6.00 4.43
C TRP A 87 -7.50 -6.67 4.93
N VAL A 88 -8.58 -6.64 4.14
CA VAL A 88 -9.86 -7.27 4.51
C VAL A 88 -9.70 -8.78 4.63
N ASN A 89 -8.99 -9.41 3.69
CA ASN A 89 -8.74 -10.85 3.74
C ASN A 89 -7.91 -11.26 4.95
N ALA A 90 -6.92 -10.46 5.35
CA ALA A 90 -6.11 -10.72 6.53
C ALA A 90 -6.84 -10.44 7.87
N ALA A 91 -7.88 -9.60 7.87
CA ALA A 91 -8.56 -9.18 9.09
C ALA A 91 -9.83 -9.96 9.42
N VAL A 92 -10.47 -10.58 8.42
CA VAL A 92 -11.74 -11.30 8.59
C VAL A 92 -11.71 -12.68 7.93
N GLY A 93 -10.82 -12.91 6.96
CA GLY A 93 -10.92 -14.03 6.02
C GLY A 93 -12.17 -13.89 5.16
N ILE A 94 -12.03 -13.67 3.84
CA ILE A 94 -13.20 -13.44 2.98
C ILE A 94 -14.14 -14.68 2.96
N ASP A 95 -13.58 -15.87 3.16
CA ASP A 95 -14.33 -17.13 3.26
C ASP A 95 -14.85 -17.44 4.68
N GLY A 96 -14.77 -16.48 5.62
CA GLY A 96 -15.30 -16.62 6.99
C GLY A 96 -14.45 -17.46 7.95
N SER A 97 -13.29 -17.95 7.50
CA SER A 97 -12.25 -18.54 8.37
C SER A 97 -10.87 -18.15 7.85
N GLU A 98 -10.05 -17.54 8.70
CA GLU A 98 -8.71 -17.04 8.33
C GLU A 98 -7.76 -18.18 7.93
N ASP A 99 -7.92 -19.36 8.56
CA ASP A 99 -7.12 -20.57 8.28
C ASP A 99 -7.52 -21.32 7.01
N ASN A 100 -8.50 -20.81 6.26
CA ASN A 100 -8.93 -21.47 5.04
C ASN A 100 -7.91 -21.24 3.91
N PRO A 101 -7.40 -22.29 3.25
CA PRO A 101 -6.47 -22.15 2.13
C PRO A 101 -7.03 -21.32 0.97
N VAL A 102 -8.36 -21.17 0.86
CA VAL A 102 -9.01 -20.27 -0.12
C VAL A 102 -8.54 -18.82 0.03
N ASN A 103 -8.18 -18.37 1.24
CA ASN A 103 -7.67 -17.01 1.45
C ASN A 103 -6.38 -16.73 0.67
N LEU A 104 -5.61 -17.76 0.33
CA LEU A 104 -4.42 -17.65 -0.52
C LEU A 104 -4.75 -17.16 -1.93
N VAL A 105 -5.95 -17.44 -2.43
CA VAL A 105 -6.39 -17.00 -3.76
C VAL A 105 -6.51 -15.47 -3.80
N PHE A 106 -7.02 -14.84 -2.75
CA PHE A 106 -7.14 -13.38 -2.69
C PHE A 106 -5.77 -12.70 -2.62
N TYR A 107 -4.82 -13.27 -1.87
CA TYR A 107 -3.43 -12.81 -1.90
C TYR A 107 -2.78 -12.99 -3.28
N ALA A 108 -3.06 -14.11 -3.96
CA ALA A 108 -2.59 -14.36 -5.32
C ALA A 108 -3.19 -13.36 -6.34
N ILE A 109 -4.48 -13.04 -6.22
CA ILE A 109 -5.16 -12.02 -7.05
C ILE A 109 -4.52 -10.65 -6.85
N ALA A 110 -4.29 -10.25 -5.60
CA ALA A 110 -3.60 -9.01 -5.29
C ALA A 110 -2.21 -8.98 -5.92
N ALA A 111 -1.40 -10.02 -5.70
CA ALA A 111 -0.05 -10.13 -6.26
C ALA A 111 -0.05 -10.08 -7.80
N ALA A 112 -0.92 -10.85 -8.45
CA ALA A 112 -1.03 -10.87 -9.91
C ALA A 112 -1.41 -9.50 -10.47
N SER A 113 -2.37 -8.81 -9.83
CA SER A 113 -2.80 -7.46 -10.22
C SER A 113 -1.65 -6.45 -10.13
N LEU A 114 -0.85 -6.52 -9.07
CA LEU A 114 0.33 -5.68 -8.89
C LEU A 114 1.43 -5.96 -9.92
N VAL A 115 1.68 -7.24 -10.23
CA VAL A 115 2.64 -7.63 -11.28
C VAL A 115 2.20 -7.09 -12.63
N VAL A 116 0.94 -7.27 -13.01
CA VAL A 116 0.39 -6.76 -14.27
C VAL A 116 0.51 -5.23 -14.33
N ALA A 117 0.10 -4.52 -13.29
CA ALA A 117 0.22 -3.07 -13.22
C ALA A 117 1.68 -2.60 -13.32
N GLY A 118 2.61 -3.28 -12.66
CA GLY A 118 4.04 -2.99 -12.73
C GLY A 118 4.60 -3.15 -14.14
N VAL A 119 4.26 -4.24 -14.83
CA VAL A 119 4.67 -4.48 -16.22
C VAL A 119 4.10 -3.43 -17.16
N LEU A 120 2.82 -3.08 -17.02
CA LEU A 120 2.18 -2.05 -17.83
C LEU A 120 2.80 -0.68 -17.59
N ALA A 121 3.13 -0.36 -16.35
CA ALA A 121 3.78 0.90 -16.02
C ALA A 121 5.20 1.02 -16.61
N ILE A 122 5.95 -0.08 -16.72
CA ILE A 122 7.26 -0.09 -17.40
C ILE A 122 7.10 0.18 -18.89
N LYS A 123 6.05 -0.37 -19.51
CA LYS A 123 5.78 -0.22 -20.95
C LYS A 123 5.05 1.09 -21.31
N ALA A 124 4.61 1.87 -20.33
CA ALA A 124 3.85 3.09 -20.57
C ALA A 124 4.67 4.09 -21.41
N PRO A 125 4.09 4.67 -22.47
CA PRO A 125 4.82 5.56 -23.38
C PRO A 125 5.31 6.81 -22.64
N ARG A 126 6.62 7.06 -22.76
CA ARG A 126 7.28 8.30 -22.30
C ARG A 126 7.07 9.37 -23.37
N ARG A 127 5.91 10.01 -23.36
CA ARG A 127 5.73 11.26 -24.14
C ARG A 127 6.34 12.43 -23.39
#